data_AF-A0A7J7M7V4-F1
#
_entry.id   AF-A0A7J7M7V4-F1
#
_cell.length_a   1.000
_cell.length_b   1.000
_cell.length_c   1.000
_cell.angle_alpha   90.00
_cell.angle_beta   90.00
_cell.angle_gamma   90.00
#
_symmetry.space_group_name_H-M   'P 1'
#
loop_
_entity.id
_entity.type
_entity.pdbx_description
1 polymer ?
#
loop_
_entity_poly.entity_id
_entity_poly.type
_entity_poly.pdbx_seq_one_letter_code
_entity_poly.pdbx_strand_id
1 'polypeptide(L)'
;MFDKIEHLNEITWNVIVRRYLQMGEMREAVFMFFKAVASVRPLDFTFRGALMACSSILELKEGCQIHGVVIKVDFEESQVI
;
A
#
# COMPACT_ATOMS: atom_id res chain seq x y z
N MET A 1 -0.44 -6.28 -14.82
CA MET A 1 -0.74 -5.14 -15.74
C MET A 1 0.37 -4.10 -15.71
N PHE A 2 0.93 -3.79 -14.54
CA PHE A 2 1.96 -2.74 -14.37
C PHE A 2 3.40 -3.26 -14.38
N ASP A 3 3.60 -4.55 -14.68
CA ASP A 3 4.87 -5.27 -14.52
C ASP A 3 5.97 -4.82 -15.50
N LYS A 4 5.63 -3.97 -16.48
CA LYS A 4 6.57 -3.39 -17.46
C LYS A 4 6.99 -1.95 -17.14
N ILE A 5 6.48 -1.36 -16.06
CA ILE A 5 6.85 0.00 -15.68
C ILE A 5 8.15 -0.07 -14.87
N GLU A 6 9.21 0.49 -15.42
CA GLU A 6 10.49 0.64 -14.75
C GLU A 6 10.49 1.89 -13.86
N HIS A 7 11.24 1.86 -12.76
CA HIS A 7 11.41 2.99 -11.83
C HIS A 7 10.09 3.55 -11.26
N LEU A 8 9.28 2.69 -10.65
CA LEU A 8 8.06 3.10 -9.95
C LEU A 8 8.40 3.98 -8.73
N ASN A 9 7.71 5.11 -8.61
CA ASN A 9 7.76 6.00 -7.46
C ASN A 9 6.45 5.90 -6.63
N GLU A 10 6.40 6.63 -5.53
CA GLU A 10 5.29 6.64 -4.59
C GLU A 10 3.96 7.09 -5.23
N ILE A 11 4.01 7.99 -6.22
CA ILE A 11 2.84 8.46 -6.97
C ILE A 11 2.31 7.34 -7.86
N THR A 12 3.18 6.66 -8.62
CA THR A 12 2.76 5.59 -9.53
C THR A 12 2.20 4.41 -8.74
N TRP A 13 2.79 4.05 -7.60
CA TRP A 13 2.24 3.03 -6.72
C TRP A 13 0.85 3.38 -6.17
N ASN A 14 0.63 4.64 -5.76
CA ASN A 14 -0.70 5.09 -5.36
C ASN A 14 -1.74 4.92 -6.48
N VAL A 15 -1.37 5.26 -7.72
CA VAL A 15 -2.25 5.06 -8.89
C VAL A 15 -2.54 3.57 -9.11
N ILE A 16 -1.53 2.71 -9.03
CA ILE A 16 -1.67 1.25 -9.20
C ILE A 16 -2.65 0.70 -8.15
N VAL A 17 -2.42 0.97 -6.86
CA VAL A 17 -3.29 0.48 -5.78
C VAL A 17 -4.72 1.01 -5.94
N ARG A 18 -4.89 2.30 -6.22
CA ARG A 18 -6.21 2.90 -6.47
C ARG A 18 -6.91 2.26 -7.66
N ARG A 19 -6.18 1.87 -8.70
CA ARG A 19 -6.79 1.24 -9.88
C ARG A 19 -7.41 -0.12 -9.53
N TYR A 20 -6.70 -0.94 -8.76
CA TYR A 20 -7.23 -2.22 -8.28
C TYR A 20 -8.44 -2.04 -7.35
N LEU A 21 -8.40 -1.05 -6.44
CA LEU A 21 -9.56 -0.69 -5.61
C LEU A 21 -10.80 -0.35 -6.44
N GLN A 22 -10.63 0.47 -7.49
CA GLN A 22 -11.72 0.86 -8.39
C GLN A 22 -12.29 -0.32 -9.19
N MET A 23 -11.48 -1.35 -9.43
CA MET A 23 -11.89 -2.56 -10.13
C MET A 23 -12.58 -3.57 -9.21
N GLY A 24 -12.61 -3.32 -7.89
CA GLY A 24 -13.12 -4.29 -6.90
C GLY A 24 -12.14 -5.42 -6.59
N GLU A 25 -10.92 -5.35 -7.11
CA GLU A 25 -9.86 -6.36 -6.95
C GLU A 25 -9.07 -6.08 -5.67
N MET A 26 -9.73 -6.31 -4.54
CA MET A 26 -9.26 -5.89 -3.22
C MET A 26 -7.99 -6.65 -2.79
N ARG A 27 -7.91 -7.94 -3.10
CA ARG A 27 -6.75 -8.78 -2.78
C ARG A 27 -5.52 -8.32 -3.57
N GLU A 28 -5.70 -7.99 -4.84
CA GLU A 28 -4.66 -7.44 -5.70
C GLU A 28 -4.23 -6.04 -5.23
N ALA A 29 -5.16 -5.21 -4.77
CA ALA A 29 -4.83 -3.90 -4.19
C ALA A 29 -3.90 -4.04 -2.96
N VAL A 30 -4.20 -4.98 -2.05
CA VAL A 30 -3.34 -5.29 -0.89
C VAL A 30 -1.98 -5.83 -1.34
N PHE A 31 -1.96 -6.74 -2.31
CA PHE A 31 -0.71 -7.30 -2.84
C PHE A 31 0.19 -6.22 -3.46
N MET A 32 -0.39 -5.31 -4.26
CA MET A 32 0.35 -4.20 -4.86
C MET A 32 0.85 -3.20 -3.81
N PHE A 33 0.11 -3.01 -2.72
CA PHE A 33 0.59 -2.21 -1.59
C PHE A 33 1.86 -2.79 -0.97
N PHE A 34 1.94 -4.11 -0.74
CA PHE A 34 3.16 -4.71 -0.21
C PHE A 34 4.34 -4.61 -1.17
N LYS A 35 4.10 -4.68 -2.49
CA LYS A 35 5.13 -4.37 -3.49
C LYS A 35 5.60 -2.91 -3.41
N ALA A 36 4.69 -1.97 -3.19
CA ALA A 36 5.03 -0.57 -2.99
C ALA A 36 5.95 -0.41 -1.78
N VAL A 37 5.57 -0.93 -0.61
CA VAL A 37 6.37 -0.89 0.63
C VAL A 37 7.77 -1.48 0.45
N ALA A 38 7.89 -2.55 -0.34
CA ALA A 38 9.19 -3.18 -0.61
C ALA A 38 10.11 -2.36 -1.52
N SER A 39 9.60 -1.32 -2.20
CA SER A 39 10.36 -0.54 -3.18
C SER A 39 10.55 0.93 -2.78
N VAL A 40 9.52 1.56 -2.21
CA VAL A 40 9.51 2.98 -1.82
C VAL A 40 8.63 3.17 -0.60
N ARG A 41 8.76 4.33 0.09
CA ARG A 41 7.78 4.76 1.09
C ARG A 41 6.46 5.11 0.38
N PRO A 42 5.35 4.40 0.62
CA PRO A 42 4.07 4.73 -0.01
C PRO A 42 3.51 6.06 0.53
N LEU A 43 2.67 6.73 -0.26
CA LEU A 43 1.88 7.86 0.21
C LEU A 43 0.81 7.41 1.22
N ASP A 44 0.38 8.31 2.11
CA ASP A 44 -0.72 8.10 3.05
C ASP A 44 -2.00 7.58 2.38
N PHE A 45 -2.29 8.07 1.18
CA PHE A 45 -3.43 7.63 0.38
C PHE A 45 -3.32 6.15 -0.03
N THR A 46 -2.10 5.67 -0.30
CA THR A 46 -1.84 4.28 -0.60
C THR A 46 -2.09 3.38 0.61
N PHE A 47 -1.66 3.81 1.81
CA PHE A 47 -1.93 3.11 3.07
C PHE A 47 -3.43 3.00 3.37
N ARG A 48 -4.15 4.13 3.28
CA ARG A 48 -5.60 4.17 3.49
C ARG A 48 -6.34 3.26 2.51
N GLY A 49 -5.91 3.27 1.24
CA GLY A 49 -6.43 2.39 0.21
C GLY A 49 -6.22 0.91 0.54
N ALA A 50 -5.02 0.53 0.98
CA ALA A 50 -4.70 -0.84 1.38
C ALA A 50 -5.51 -1.31 2.59
N LEU A 51 -5.68 -0.47 3.62
CA LEU A 51 -6.52 -0.77 4.78
C LEU A 51 -7.99 -0.96 4.39
N MET A 52 -8.51 -0.10 3.51
CA MET A 52 -9.87 -0.22 2.98
C MET A 52 -10.06 -1.56 2.25
N ALA A 53 -9.18 -1.89 1.30
CA ALA A 53 -9.23 -3.18 0.61
C ALA A 53 -9.18 -4.35 1.60
N CYS A 54 -8.21 -4.33 2.51
CA CYS A 54 -8.02 -5.38 3.50
C CYS A 54 -9.27 -5.59 4.38
N SER A 55 -9.89 -4.50 4.84
CA SER A 55 -11.12 -4.55 5.63
C SER A 55 -12.29 -5.18 4.86
N SER A 56 -12.37 -4.95 3.55
CA SER A 56 -13.45 -5.47 2.69
C SER A 56 -13.36 -6.98 2.43
N ILE A 57 -12.16 -7.56 2.54
CA ILE A 57 -11.91 -9.00 2.35
C ILE A 57 -11.70 -9.76 3.66
N LEU A 58 -11.83 -9.08 4.81
CA LEU A 58 -11.74 -9.64 6.16
C LEU A 58 -10.40 -10.35 6.46
N GLU A 59 -9.31 -9.89 5.84
CA GLU A 59 -7.97 -10.48 5.98
C GLU A 59 -7.21 -9.85 7.15
N LEU A 60 -7.47 -10.36 8.36
CA LEU A 60 -6.92 -9.79 9.60
C LEU A 60 -5.38 -9.77 9.64
N LYS A 61 -4.73 -10.82 9.12
CA LYS A 61 -3.28 -10.96 9.18
C LYS A 61 -2.59 -9.85 8.37
N GLU A 62 -3.05 -9.65 7.15
CA GLU A 62 -2.61 -8.60 6.24
C GLU A 62 -2.92 -7.23 6.83
N GLY A 63 -4.09 -7.06 7.46
CA GLY A 63 -4.47 -5.84 8.17
C GLY A 63 -3.48 -5.48 9.28
N CYS A 64 -3.13 -6.45 10.14
CA CYS A 64 -2.12 -6.26 11.18
C CYS A 64 -0.74 -5.91 10.60
N GLN A 65 -0.34 -6.52 9.48
CA GLN A 65 0.90 -6.18 8.80
C GLN A 65 0.88 -4.74 8.29
N ILE A 66 -0.20 -4.31 7.62
CA ILE A 66 -0.36 -2.94 7.13
C ILE A 66 -0.28 -1.94 8.30
N HIS A 67 -0.98 -2.19 9.40
CA HIS A 67 -0.91 -1.38 10.61
C HIS A 67 0.52 -1.28 11.16
N GLY A 68 1.25 -2.40 11.22
CA GLY A 68 2.65 -2.42 11.66
C GLY A 68 3.57 -1.60 10.75
N VAL A 69 3.37 -1.65 9.43
CA VAL A 69 4.14 -0.82 8.48
C VAL A 69 3.89 0.67 8.71
N VAL A 70 2.62 1.08 8.88
CA VAL A 70 2.28 2.51 9.14
C VAL A 70 3.02 3.02 10.36
N ILE A 71 2.95 2.30 11.49
CA ILE A 71 3.62 2.69 12.74
C ILE A 71 5.13 2.83 12.53
N LYS A 72 5.74 1.86 11.83
CA LYS A 72 7.18 1.87 11.58
C LYS A 72 7.61 3.09 10.74
N VAL A 73 6.86 3.37 9.68
CA VAL A 73 7.16 4.47 8.76
C VAL A 73 6.97 5.84 9.43
N ASP A 74 5.89 6.02 10.20
CA ASP A 74 5.64 7.27 10.94
C ASP A 74 6.69 7.50 12.05
N PHE A 75 7.17 6.42 12.67
CA PHE A 75 8.25 6.48 13.65
C PHE A 75 9.57 6.93 13.01
N GLU A 76 9.92 6.39 11.83
CA GLU A 76 11.13 6.79 11.09
C GLU A 76 11.11 8.28 10.71
N GLU A 77 9.95 8.83 10.33
CA GLU A 77 9.80 10.27 10.04
C GLU A 77 9.99 11.15 11.28
N SER A 78 9.48 10.70 12.42
CA SER A 78 9.58 11.44 13.69
C SER A 78 11.01 11.46 14.27
N GLN A 79 11.91 10.59 13.82
CA GLN A 79 13.32 10.54 14.25
C GLN A 79 14.25 11.41 13.39
N VAL A 80 13.76 11.99 12.29
CA VAL A 80 14.52 12.97 11.49
C VAL A 80 14.27 14.36 12.08
N ILE A 81 14.96 14.67 13.20
CA ILE A 81 15.05 16.01 13.79
C ILE A 81 16.53 16.41 13.84
#